data_AF-A0A950TRW4-F1
#
_entry.id   AF-A0A950TRW4-F1
#
_cell.length_a   1.000
_cell.length_b   1.000
_cell.length_c   1.000
_cell.angle_alpha   90.00
_cell.angle_beta   90.00
_cell.angle_gamma   90.00
#
_symmetry.space_group_name_H-M   'P 1'
#
loop_
_entity.id
_entity.type
_entity.pdbx_description
1 polymer ?
#
loop_
_entity_poly.entity_id
_entity_poly.type
_entity_poly.pdbx_seq_one_letter_code
_entity_poly.pdbx_strand_id
1 'polypeptide(L)' 'MAHLDSSITPPPRPVSPLVLSDRLITLARDADRAGYLGTARQLVTLACTVLDEAPPPPAH' A
#
# COMPACT_ATOMS: atom_id res chain seq x y z
N MET A 1 -28.39 2.33 -30.81
CA MET A 1 -27.58 1.35 -30.07
C MET A 1 -26.12 1.72 -30.22
N ALA A 2 -25.56 2.50 -29.28
CA ALA A 2 -24.12 2.75 -29.16
C ALA A 2 -23.86 3.32 -27.76
N HIS A 3 -23.65 2.44 -26.77
CA HIS A 3 -23.00 2.82 -25.51
C HIS A 3 -21.53 2.47 -25.66
N LEU A 4 -20.74 3.46 -26.09
CA LEU A 4 -19.29 3.48 -25.86
C LEU A 4 -19.10 4.12 -24.49
N ASP A 5 -19.39 3.38 -23.41
CA ASP A 5 -18.86 3.76 -22.10
C ASP A 5 -17.44 3.20 -22.03
N SER A 6 -16.54 3.94 -22.67
CA SER A 6 -15.11 3.82 -22.42
C SER A 6 -14.92 3.94 -20.91
N SER A 7 -14.58 2.84 -20.26
CA SER A 7 -14.16 2.82 -18.86
C SER A 7 -12.97 3.76 -18.71
N ILE A 8 -13.24 5.04 -18.44
CA ILE A 8 -12.25 6.01 -18.00
C ILE A 8 -11.92 5.60 -16.57
N THR A 9 -11.11 4.57 -16.43
CA THR A 9 -10.47 4.25 -15.17
C THR A 9 -9.46 5.38 -14.97
N PRO A 10 -9.65 6.30 -14.00
CA PRO A 10 -8.67 7.35 -13.76
C PRO A 10 -7.31 6.68 -13.49
N PRO A 11 -6.20 7.25 -13.99
CA PRO A 11 -4.89 6.68 -13.75
C PRO A 11 -4.72 6.46 -12.25
N PRO A 12 -4.26 5.27 -11.81
CA PRO A 12 -4.07 5.00 -10.39
C PRO A 12 -3.15 6.09 -9.85
N ARG A 13 -3.71 6.94 -8.97
CA ARG A 13 -2.94 8.00 -8.35
C ARG A 13 -1.74 7.31 -7.67
N PRO A 14 -0.51 7.80 -7.87
CA PRO A 14 0.64 7.20 -7.21
C PRO A 14 0.40 7.26 -5.71
N VAL A 15 0.17 6.10 -5.11
CA VAL A 15 0.09 5.97 -3.66
C VAL A 15 1.49 6.24 -3.14
N SER A 16 1.62 7.30 -2.34
CA SER A 16 2.89 7.58 -1.66
C SER A 16 3.29 6.33 -0.87
N PRO A 17 4.58 5.92 -0.91
CA PRO A 17 5.09 4.80 -0.11
C PRO A 17 4.68 4.92 1.36
N LEU A 18 4.65 6.13 1.91
CA LEU A 18 4.22 6.39 3.28
C LEU A 18 2.75 6.05 3.53
N VAL A 19 1.86 6.39 2.59
CA VAL A 19 0.43 6.05 2.67
C VAL A 19 0.22 4.55 2.50
N LEU A 20 1.02 3.90 1.66
CA LEU A 20 0.97 2.46 1.49
C LEU A 20 1.45 1.74 2.76
N SER A 21 2.56 2.17 3.35
CA SER A 21 3.06 1.63 4.62
C SER A 21 2.07 1.83 5.77
N ASP A 22 1.44 3.00 5.91
CA ASP A 22 0.42 3.24 6.95
C ASP A 22 -0.78 2.28 6.85
N ARG A 23 -1.25 2.03 5.62
CA ARG A 23 -2.32 1.04 5.37
C ARG A 23 -1.89 -0.38 5.71
N LEU A 24 -0.66 -0.76 5.37
CA LEU A 24 -0.10 -2.08 5.70
C LEU A 24 0.01 -2.27 7.22
N ILE A 25 0.41 -1.24 7.97
CA ILE A 25 0.46 -1.28 9.44
C ILE A 25 -0.95 -1.38 10.04
N THR A 26 -1.91 -0.65 9.49
CA THR A 26 -3.31 -0.76 9.93
C THR A 26 -3.85 -2.18 9.71
N LEU A 27 -3.61 -2.74 8.53
CA LEU A 27 -4.01 -4.12 8.21
C LEU A 27 -3.28 -5.14 9.09
N ALA A 28 -2.02 -4.90 9.44
CA ALA A 28 -1.27 -5.76 10.36
C ALA A 28 -1.90 -5.79 11.75
N ARG A 29 -2.38 -4.64 12.26
CA ARG A 29 -3.09 -4.55 13.55
C ARG A 29 -4.42 -5.29 13.51
N ASP A 30 -5.16 -5.20 12.42
CA ASP A 30 -6.42 -5.92 12.25
C ASP A 30 -6.17 -7.44 12.17
N ALA A 31 -5.12 -7.86 11.45
CA ALA A 31 -4.69 -9.25 11.39
C ALA A 31 -4.27 -9.77 12.78
N ASP A 32 -3.52 -9.00 13.55
CA ASP A 32 -3.12 -9.35 14.92
C ASP A 32 -4.33 -9.53 15.84
N ARG A 33 -5.28 -8.58 15.80
CA ARG A 33 -6.55 -8.66 16.58
C ARG A 33 -7.41 -9.86 16.21
N ALA A 34 -7.37 -10.26 14.94
CA ALA A 34 -8.08 -11.44 14.44
C ALA A 34 -7.32 -12.76 14.69
N GLY A 35 -6.13 -12.72 15.30
CA GLY A 35 -5.31 -13.89 15.62
C GLY A 35 -4.41 -14.37 14.48
N TYR A 36 -4.36 -13.65 13.35
CA TYR A 36 -3.49 -13.94 12.20
C TYR A 36 -2.08 -13.36 12.39
N LEU A 37 -1.39 -13.81 13.45
CA LEU A 37 -0.08 -13.27 13.84
C LEU A 37 0.99 -13.38 12.74
N GLY A 38 0.95 -14.46 11.95
CA GLY A 38 1.86 -14.67 10.83
C GLY A 38 1.68 -13.63 9.72
N THR A 39 0.42 -13.36 9.37
CA THR A 39 0.06 -12.33 8.38
C THR A 39 0.39 -10.94 8.89
N ALA A 40 0.12 -10.64 10.16
CA ALA A 40 0.48 -9.36 10.77
C ALA A 40 1.99 -9.07 10.64
N ARG A 41 2.85 -10.07 10.90
CA ARG A 41 4.30 -9.96 10.72
C ARG A 41 4.70 -9.68 9.28
N GLN A 42 4.13 -10.43 8.33
CA GLN A 42 4.40 -10.23 6.90
C GLN A 42 4.02 -8.83 6.42
N LEU A 43 2.89 -8.31 6.88
CA LEU A 43 2.41 -6.97 6.55
C LEU A 43 3.32 -5.87 7.11
N VAL A 44 3.84 -6.04 8.33
CA VAL A 44 4.83 -5.12 8.91
C VAL A 44 6.13 -5.16 8.11
N THR A 45 6.65 -6.35 7.79
CA THR A 45 7.86 -6.49 6.96
C THR A 45 7.69 -5.79 5.61
N LEU A 46 6.54 -5.99 4.96
CA LEU A 46 6.24 -5.34 3.68
C LEU A 46 6.18 -3.81 3.81
N ALA A 47 5.60 -3.30 4.90
CA ALA A 47 5.53 -1.86 5.16
C ALA A 47 6.92 -1.22 5.31
N CYS A 48 7.85 -1.92 5.95
CA CYS A 48 9.25 -1.51 6.06
C CYS A 48 9.94 -1.53 4.69
N THR A 49 9.79 -2.61 3.92
CA THR A 49 10.41 -2.71 2.59
C THR A 49 9.93 -1.60 1.65
N VAL A 50 8.62 -1.31 1.62
CA VAL A 50 8.06 -0.23 0.79
C VAL A 50 8.62 1.14 1.19
N LEU A 51 8.86 1.36 2.49
CA LEU A 51 9.40 2.63 2.97
C LEU A 51 10.91 2.75 2.68
N ASP A 52 11.65 1.66 2.80
CA ASP A 52 13.10 1.60 2.51
C ASP A 52 13.40 1.63 1.00
N GLU A 53 12.51 1.13 0.15
CA GLU A 53 12.63 1.21 -1.31
C GLU A 53 12.27 2.61 -1.85
N ALA A 54 11.73 3.50 -1.00
CA ALA A 54 11.51 4.87 -1.41
C ALA A 54 12.86 5.51 -1.76
N PRO A 55 13.07 5.99 -3.00
CA PRO A 55 14.36 6.52 -3.41
C PRO A 55 14.78 7.66 -2.48
N PRO A 56 16.06 7.69 -2.04
CA PRO A 56 16.54 8.80 -1.22
C PRO A 56 16.27 10.12 -1.96
N PRO A 57 15.89 11.19 -1.25
CA PRO A 57 15.71 12.49 -1.89
C PRO A 57 16.99 12.88 -2.64
N PRO A 58 16.90 13.47 -3.85
CA PRO A 58 18.08 13.90 -4.56
C PRO A 58 18.85 14.88 -3.68
N ALA A 59 20.11 14.55 -3.40
CA ALA A 59 21.04 15.46 -2.75
C ALA A 59 21.25 16.66 -3.68
N HIS A 60 20.69 17.81 -3.31
CA HIS A 60 20.92 19.11 -3.94
C HIS A 60 22.05 19.85 -3.24
#